data_AF-A0A926HJW9-F1
#
_entry.id   AF-A0A926HJW9-F1
#
_cell.length_a   1.000
_cell.length_b   1.000
_cell.length_c   1.000
_cell.angle_alpha   90.00
_cell.angle_beta   90.00
_cell.angle_gamma   90.00
#
_symmetry.space_group_name_H-M   'P 1'
#
loop_
_entity.id
_entity.type
_entity.pdbx_description
1 polymer ?
#
loop_
_entity_poly.entity_id
_entity_poly.type
_entity_poly.pdbx_seq_one_letter_code
_entity_poly.pdbx_strand_id
1 'polypeptide(L)'
;RANEVGDQLGMFLCRMHEGGMVKTELAPKSLIRETYLGKMLEYIDRIFNFVQRKETFSGNEITEEVQALLFENIGKIIQYQQKLTSFPAAYMHGDLHLRNIMVRGLEGNKEQGNLGLTFKLIDLEFLRADGDAAFDLGQLIVDIDLVAHEEDRQVHFDAMMTLCSHINRCYSTLTPVRKDDTFDTRIELAKARALLRIAKGKTKRGYRFMETDQRQQAHTMAEQVMMHASAALGHLEAVTKAIC
;
A
#
# COMPACT_ATOMS: atom_id res chain seq x y z
N ARG A 1 -15.87 18.40 -8.31
CA ARG A 1 -14.43 18.47 -8.69
C ARG A 1 -13.64 17.27 -8.18
N ALA A 2 -13.75 16.87 -6.90
CA ALA A 2 -13.09 15.67 -6.38
C ALA A 2 -13.40 14.39 -7.20
N ASN A 3 -14.67 14.18 -7.56
CA ASN A 3 -15.10 13.05 -8.40
C ASN A 3 -14.37 13.03 -9.76
N GLU A 4 -14.24 14.20 -10.38
CA GLU A 4 -13.60 14.36 -11.69
C GLU A 4 -12.09 14.13 -11.61
N VAL A 5 -11.44 14.58 -10.52
CA VAL A 5 -10.02 14.31 -10.26
C VAL A 5 -9.79 12.81 -10.09
N GLY A 6 -10.63 12.13 -9.30
CA GLY A 6 -10.47 10.70 -9.04
C GLY A 6 -10.68 9.84 -10.29
N ASP A 7 -11.68 10.16 -11.11
CA ASP A 7 -11.90 9.46 -12.38
C ASP A 7 -10.73 9.67 -13.35
N GLN A 8 -10.26 10.91 -13.51
CA GLN A 8 -9.14 11.20 -14.41
C GLN A 8 -7.82 10.59 -13.93
N LEU A 9 -7.57 10.60 -12.61
CA LEU A 9 -6.39 9.95 -12.02
C LEU A 9 -6.47 8.42 -12.17
N GLY A 10 -7.62 7.81 -11.87
CA GLY A 10 -7.83 6.38 -12.05
C GLY A 10 -7.57 5.94 -13.48
N MET A 11 -8.15 6.64 -14.46
CA MET A 11 -7.90 6.39 -15.89
C MET A 11 -6.44 6.60 -16.30
N PHE A 12 -5.76 7.59 -15.71
CA PHE A 12 -4.33 7.80 -15.95
C PHE A 12 -3.49 6.63 -15.43
N LEU A 13 -3.74 6.16 -14.19
CA LEU A 13 -3.01 5.07 -13.59
C LEU A 13 -3.26 3.73 -14.30
N CYS A 14 -4.52 3.43 -14.65
CA CYS A 14 -4.86 2.23 -15.43
C CYS A 14 -4.10 2.18 -16.77
N ARG A 15 -4.09 3.30 -17.51
CA ARG A 15 -3.33 3.40 -18.78
C ARG A 15 -1.82 3.25 -18.58
N MET A 16 -1.28 3.77 -17.48
CA MET A 16 0.13 3.59 -17.14
C MET A 16 0.44 2.10 -16.93
N HIS A 17 -0.38 1.39 -16.15
CA HIS A 17 -0.21 -0.04 -15.86
C HIS A 17 -0.43 -0.96 -17.07
N GLU A 18 -1.22 -0.53 -18.06
CA GLU A 18 -1.36 -1.20 -19.36
C GLU A 18 -0.10 -1.05 -20.23
N GLY A 19 0.67 0.03 -20.05
CA GLY A 19 1.93 0.25 -20.75
C GLY A 19 1.84 0.38 -22.27
N GLY A 20 0.63 0.52 -22.83
CA GLY A 20 0.40 0.47 -24.27
C GLY A 20 0.74 -0.87 -24.94
N MET A 21 0.86 -1.95 -24.14
CA MET A 21 1.25 -3.26 -24.65
C MET A 21 0.09 -3.93 -25.40
N VAL A 22 0.36 -4.38 -26.63
CA VAL A 22 -0.60 -5.15 -27.45
C VAL A 22 -0.75 -6.60 -26.95
N LYS A 23 0.23 -7.10 -26.17
CA LYS A 23 0.24 -8.45 -25.61
C LYS A 23 0.50 -8.42 -24.11
N THR A 24 -0.36 -9.11 -23.38
CA THR A 24 -0.23 -9.31 -21.93
C THR A 24 0.75 -10.45 -21.66
N GLU A 25 1.88 -10.13 -21.03
CA GLU A 25 2.81 -11.14 -20.51
C GLU A 25 2.41 -11.53 -19.08
N LEU A 26 2.81 -12.73 -18.63
CA LEU A 26 2.60 -13.14 -17.24
C LEU A 26 3.73 -12.60 -16.37
N ALA A 27 3.39 -12.17 -15.16
CA ALA A 27 4.37 -11.70 -14.21
C ALA A 27 5.34 -12.84 -13.78
N PRO A 28 6.59 -12.52 -13.42
CA PRO A 28 7.55 -13.51 -12.94
C PRO A 28 6.99 -14.29 -11.73
N LYS A 29 7.17 -15.61 -11.72
CA LYS A 29 6.66 -16.46 -10.62
C LYS A 29 7.23 -16.07 -9.25
N SER A 30 8.42 -15.47 -9.21
CA SER A 30 9.05 -15.03 -7.97
C SER A 30 8.58 -13.66 -7.46
N LEU A 31 7.78 -12.93 -8.26
CA LEU A 31 7.40 -11.54 -7.97
C LEU A 31 6.65 -11.40 -6.65
N ILE A 32 5.73 -12.31 -6.32
CA ILE A 32 5.02 -12.31 -5.03
C ILE A 32 6.01 -12.37 -3.85
N ARG A 33 6.97 -13.30 -3.93
CA ARG A 33 7.96 -13.49 -2.87
C ARG A 33 8.89 -12.28 -2.74
N GLU A 34 9.40 -11.79 -3.86
CA GLU A 34 10.41 -10.71 -3.89
C GLU A 34 9.81 -9.35 -3.52
N THR A 35 8.64 -9.03 -4.08
CA THR A 35 8.01 -7.74 -3.89
C THR A 35 7.29 -7.65 -2.55
N TYR A 36 6.61 -8.74 -2.12
CA TYR A 36 5.76 -8.74 -0.93
C TYR A 36 6.40 -9.46 0.25
N LEU A 37 6.47 -10.79 0.17
CA LEU A 37 6.64 -11.65 1.36
C LEU A 37 8.01 -11.47 2.01
N GLY A 38 9.09 -11.46 1.22
CA GLY A 38 10.45 -11.30 1.73
C GLY A 38 10.62 -9.97 2.48
N LYS A 39 10.04 -8.89 1.95
CA LYS A 39 10.09 -7.58 2.59
C LYS A 39 9.25 -7.49 3.86
N MET A 40 8.08 -8.15 3.90
CA MET A 40 7.28 -8.17 5.12
C MET A 40 7.99 -8.89 6.27
N LEU A 41 8.66 -10.02 6.01
CA LEU A 41 9.45 -10.71 7.03
C LEU A 41 10.56 -9.81 7.61
N GLU A 42 11.34 -9.14 6.75
CA GLU A 42 12.34 -8.16 7.17
C GLU A 42 11.73 -7.02 8.02
N TYR A 43 10.51 -6.59 7.70
CA TYR A 43 9.85 -5.50 8.42
C TYR A 43 9.34 -5.95 9.80
N ILE A 44 8.74 -7.13 9.88
CA ILE A 44 8.25 -7.74 11.12
C ILE A 44 9.40 -7.86 12.12
N ASP A 45 10.52 -8.45 11.72
CA ASP A 45 11.68 -8.60 12.62
C ASP A 45 12.11 -7.25 13.21
N ARG A 46 12.17 -6.21 12.38
CA ARG A 46 12.56 -4.88 12.84
C ARG A 46 11.52 -4.22 13.73
N ILE A 47 10.23 -4.42 13.46
CA ILE A 47 9.12 -3.90 14.27
C ILE A 47 9.17 -4.50 15.67
N PHE A 48 9.22 -5.83 15.77
CA PHE A 48 9.12 -6.49 17.07
C PHE A 48 10.41 -6.38 17.89
N ASN A 49 11.59 -6.29 17.25
CA ASN A 49 12.84 -5.90 17.93
C ASN A 49 12.80 -4.50 18.55
N PHE A 50 11.94 -3.60 18.06
CA PHE A 50 11.72 -2.30 18.66
C PHE A 50 10.71 -2.39 19.80
N VAL A 51 9.52 -2.95 19.56
CA VAL A 51 8.42 -2.95 20.54
C VAL A 51 8.74 -3.80 21.78
N GLN A 52 9.41 -4.95 21.62
CA GLN A 52 9.75 -5.87 22.73
C GLN A 52 10.89 -5.37 23.63
N ARG A 53 11.47 -4.20 23.37
CA ARG A 53 12.42 -3.63 24.34
C ARG A 53 11.68 -3.28 25.61
N LYS A 54 12.24 -3.67 26.76
CA LYS A 54 11.66 -3.44 28.09
C LYS A 54 11.38 -1.96 28.40
N GLU A 55 12.03 -1.06 27.67
CA GLU A 55 11.94 0.39 27.83
C GLU A 55 10.79 1.02 27.03
N THR A 56 10.17 0.30 26.09
CA THR A 56 9.18 0.85 25.15
C THR A 56 7.76 0.40 25.42
N PHE A 57 7.54 -0.84 25.87
CA PHE A 57 6.19 -1.38 26.01
C PHE A 57 6.11 -2.42 27.14
N SER A 58 5.10 -2.29 28.02
CA SER A 58 4.84 -3.25 29.11
C SER A 58 3.83 -4.35 28.72
N GLY A 59 3.16 -4.23 27.57
CA GLY A 59 2.17 -5.20 27.05
C GLY A 59 2.79 -6.31 26.19
N ASN A 60 3.57 -7.21 26.80
CA ASN A 60 4.28 -8.26 26.07
C ASN A 60 3.35 -9.29 25.39
N GLU A 61 2.27 -9.72 26.05
CA GLU A 61 1.42 -10.81 25.53
C GLU A 61 0.75 -10.48 24.20
N ILE A 62 0.11 -9.31 24.09
CA ILE A 62 -0.55 -8.86 22.84
C ILE A 62 0.49 -8.70 21.71
N THR A 63 1.70 -8.24 22.05
CA THR A 63 2.77 -8.03 21.08
C THR A 63 3.24 -9.36 20.49
N GLU A 64 3.43 -10.38 21.34
CA GLU A 64 3.81 -11.73 20.92
C GLU A 64 2.72 -12.41 20.08
N GLU A 65 1.45 -12.23 20.46
CA GLU A 65 0.31 -12.76 19.70
C GLU A 65 0.24 -12.19 18.27
N VAL A 66 0.30 -10.86 18.13
CA VAL A 66 0.29 -10.22 16.80
C VAL A 66 1.48 -10.67 15.96
N GLN A 67 2.67 -10.78 16.55
CA GLN A 67 3.86 -11.28 15.83
C GLN A 67 3.65 -12.71 15.32
N ALA A 68 3.17 -13.60 16.18
CA ALA A 68 2.92 -15.00 15.83
C ALA A 68 1.89 -15.12 14.71
N LEU A 69 0.77 -14.39 14.79
CA LEU A 69 -0.29 -14.38 13.79
C LEU A 69 0.19 -13.80 12.44
N LEU A 70 1.04 -12.78 12.45
CA LEU A 70 1.65 -12.24 11.23
C LEU A 70 2.51 -13.31 10.53
N PHE A 71 3.39 -13.99 11.28
CA PHE A 71 4.21 -15.08 10.72
C PHE A 71 3.37 -16.26 10.25
N GLU A 72 2.34 -16.64 10.99
CA GLU A 72 1.42 -17.72 10.61
C GLU A 72 0.73 -17.41 9.28
N ASN A 73 0.16 -16.21 9.13
CA ASN A 73 -0.51 -15.82 7.91
C ASN A 73 0.46 -15.72 6.73
N ILE A 74 1.66 -15.15 6.92
CA ILE A 74 2.69 -15.16 5.85
C ILE A 74 3.08 -16.59 5.48
N GLY A 75 3.24 -17.48 6.46
CA GLY A 75 3.53 -18.90 6.22
C GLY A 75 2.45 -19.59 5.37
N LYS A 76 1.17 -19.36 5.68
CA LYS A 76 0.03 -19.83 4.86
C LYS A 76 0.08 -19.26 3.45
N ILE A 77 0.39 -17.97 3.29
CA ILE A 77 0.50 -17.34 1.96
C ILE A 77 1.66 -17.95 1.16
N ILE A 78 2.80 -18.24 1.78
CA ILE A 78 3.91 -18.95 1.13
C ILE A 78 3.47 -20.35 0.68
N GLN A 79 2.74 -21.08 1.53
CA GLN A 79 2.25 -22.43 1.23
C GLN A 79 1.27 -22.45 0.04
N TYR A 80 0.41 -21.43 -0.07
CA TYR A 80 -0.59 -21.32 -1.13
C TYR A 80 -0.20 -20.34 -2.25
N GLN A 81 1.07 -19.92 -2.33
CA GLN A 81 1.50 -18.85 -3.22
C GLN A 81 1.17 -19.12 -4.69
N GLN A 82 1.13 -20.40 -5.12
CA GLN A 82 0.75 -20.73 -6.50
C GLN A 82 -0.61 -20.16 -6.91
N LYS A 83 -1.55 -20.01 -5.95
CA LYS A 83 -2.88 -19.42 -6.21
C LYS A 83 -2.82 -17.91 -6.46
N LEU A 84 -1.75 -17.24 -6.06
CA LEU A 84 -1.50 -15.81 -6.30
C LEU A 84 -0.51 -15.55 -7.44
N THR A 85 -0.02 -16.61 -8.08
CA THR A 85 0.89 -16.51 -9.23
C THR A 85 0.11 -16.60 -10.53
N SER A 86 0.75 -16.28 -11.66
CA SER A 86 0.15 -16.34 -13.01
C SER A 86 -0.87 -15.24 -13.27
N PHE A 87 -0.58 -14.02 -12.81
CA PHE A 87 -1.33 -12.83 -13.17
C PHE A 87 -0.64 -12.05 -14.31
N PRO A 88 -1.41 -11.25 -15.07
CA PRO A 88 -0.90 -10.28 -16.03
C PRO A 88 0.15 -9.33 -15.46
N ALA A 89 1.36 -9.33 -16.02
CA ALA A 89 2.37 -8.33 -15.73
C ALA A 89 1.86 -6.92 -16.05
N ALA A 90 2.23 -5.94 -15.24
CA ALA A 90 1.93 -4.54 -15.45
C ALA A 90 3.20 -3.71 -15.39
N TYR A 91 3.21 -2.56 -16.07
CA TYR A 91 4.10 -1.50 -15.63
C TYR A 91 3.77 -1.17 -14.18
N MET A 92 4.77 -1.04 -13.34
CA MET A 92 4.63 -0.81 -11.91
C MET A 92 5.63 0.25 -11.52
N HIS A 93 5.15 1.34 -10.91
CA HIS A 93 5.97 2.41 -10.37
C HIS A 93 6.85 1.90 -9.22
N GLY A 94 6.32 1.03 -8.36
CA GLY A 94 7.07 0.40 -7.27
C GLY A 94 7.15 1.25 -5.99
N ASP A 95 6.78 2.53 -6.05
CA ASP A 95 6.65 3.45 -4.91
C ASP A 95 5.54 4.48 -5.19
N LEU A 96 4.37 3.97 -5.60
CA LEU A 96 3.23 4.83 -5.90
C LEU A 96 2.56 5.31 -4.61
N HIS A 97 2.69 6.60 -4.34
CA HIS A 97 2.00 7.34 -3.28
C HIS A 97 1.75 8.78 -3.73
N LEU A 98 0.87 9.52 -3.06
CA LEU A 98 0.35 10.82 -3.49
C LEU A 98 1.46 11.84 -3.81
N ARG A 99 2.53 11.86 -3.02
CA ARG A 99 3.69 12.75 -3.23
C ARG A 99 4.47 12.48 -4.53
N ASN A 100 4.29 11.30 -5.16
CA ASN A 100 4.89 10.96 -6.45
C ASN A 100 3.95 11.23 -7.64
N ILE A 101 2.78 11.83 -7.39
CA ILE A 101 1.80 12.16 -8.43
C ILE A 101 1.70 13.68 -8.54
N MET A 102 2.30 14.25 -9.59
CA MET A 102 2.13 15.66 -9.91
C MET A 102 0.81 15.88 -10.63
N VAL A 103 0.02 16.83 -10.15
CA VAL A 103 -1.23 17.27 -10.80
C VAL A 103 -1.04 18.68 -11.36
N ARG A 104 -1.35 18.87 -12.64
CA ARG A 104 -1.37 20.18 -13.31
C ARG A 104 -2.76 20.48 -13.86
N GLY A 105 -3.10 21.77 -13.96
CA GLY A 105 -4.40 22.22 -14.47
C GLY A 105 -5.48 22.38 -13.40
N LEU A 106 -5.13 22.33 -12.11
CA LEU A 106 -6.06 22.68 -11.01
C LEU A 106 -6.46 24.17 -11.07
N GLU A 107 -5.57 25.02 -11.58
CA GLU A 107 -5.78 26.44 -11.83
C GLU A 107 -6.09 26.68 -13.31
N GLY A 108 -7.28 26.27 -13.77
CA GLY A 108 -7.66 26.50 -15.18
C GLY A 108 -7.86 27.98 -15.49
N ASN A 109 -7.11 28.52 -16.44
CA ASN A 109 -7.52 29.70 -17.22
C ASN A 109 -8.89 29.37 -17.85
N LYS A 110 -9.94 30.08 -17.43
CA LYS A 110 -11.35 29.83 -17.82
C LYS A 110 -11.66 29.99 -19.32
N GLU A 111 -10.69 30.42 -20.13
CA GLU A 111 -10.94 30.88 -21.50
C GLU A 111 -10.86 29.81 -22.58
N GLN A 112 -10.35 28.61 -22.29
CA GLN A 112 -10.35 27.48 -23.24
C GLN A 112 -11.11 26.31 -22.61
N GLY A 113 -12.37 26.13 -23.02
CA GLY A 113 -13.39 25.27 -22.42
C GLY A 113 -13.14 23.76 -22.38
N ASN A 114 -11.90 23.29 -22.31
CA ASN A 114 -11.57 21.91 -21.96
C ASN A 114 -10.10 21.80 -21.49
N LEU A 115 -9.79 22.27 -20.27
CA LEU A 115 -8.48 22.04 -19.65
C LEU A 115 -8.58 20.86 -18.69
N GLY A 116 -8.47 19.65 -19.25
CA GLY A 116 -8.37 18.41 -18.48
C GLY A 116 -7.16 18.40 -17.55
N LEU A 117 -7.26 17.68 -16.44
CA LEU A 117 -6.14 17.54 -15.52
C LEU A 117 -5.04 16.72 -16.18
N THR A 118 -3.80 17.18 -16.02
CA THR A 118 -2.63 16.43 -16.48
C THR A 118 -1.91 15.84 -15.27
N PHE A 119 -1.62 14.55 -15.33
CA PHE A 119 -0.90 13.83 -14.30
C PHE A 119 0.48 13.45 -14.78
N LYS A 120 1.47 13.54 -13.90
CA LYS A 120 2.84 13.07 -14.15
C LYS A 120 3.36 12.34 -12.93
N LEU A 121 3.90 11.15 -13.16
CA LEU A 121 4.62 10.39 -12.14
C LEU A 121 6.07 10.87 -12.08
N ILE A 122 6.61 10.92 -10.87
CA ILE A 122 7.99 11.29 -10.57
C ILE A 122 8.63 10.19 -9.70
N ASP A 123 9.94 10.26 -9.50
CA ASP A 123 10.67 9.30 -8.66
C ASP A 123 10.57 7.85 -9.18
N LEU A 124 11.02 7.66 -10.43
CA LEU A 124 10.85 6.41 -11.20
C LEU A 124 11.95 5.35 -10.92
N GLU A 125 12.62 5.43 -9.78
CA GLU A 125 13.77 4.56 -9.46
C GLU A 125 13.39 3.07 -9.28
N PHE A 126 12.12 2.80 -8.96
CA PHE A 126 11.57 1.44 -8.83
C PHE A 126 10.67 1.02 -10.00
N LEU A 127 10.63 1.83 -11.07
CA LEU A 127 9.81 1.55 -12.24
C LEU A 127 10.24 0.25 -12.93
N ARG A 128 9.29 -0.62 -13.20
CA ARG A 128 9.50 -1.84 -13.99
C ARG A 128 8.31 -2.20 -14.87
N ALA A 129 8.57 -2.91 -15.96
CA ALA A 129 7.55 -3.33 -16.93
C ALA A 129 6.88 -4.67 -16.59
N ASP A 130 7.49 -5.45 -15.69
CA ASP A 130 7.10 -6.81 -15.30
C ASP A 130 6.55 -6.88 -13.86
N GLY A 131 6.00 -5.77 -13.37
CA GLY A 131 5.52 -5.65 -12.00
C GLY A 131 4.04 -6.00 -11.83
N ASP A 132 3.47 -5.53 -10.71
CA ASP A 132 2.08 -5.80 -10.32
C ASP A 132 1.33 -4.48 -10.09
N ALA A 133 0.28 -4.25 -10.87
CA ALA A 133 -0.58 -3.07 -10.71
C ALA A 133 -1.29 -3.05 -9.33
N ALA A 134 -1.60 -4.22 -8.77
CA ALA A 134 -2.22 -4.33 -7.46
C ALA A 134 -1.29 -3.83 -6.34
N PHE A 135 0.03 -3.96 -6.54
CA PHE A 135 1.04 -3.44 -5.63
C PHE A 135 0.99 -1.92 -5.49
N ASP A 136 1.02 -1.23 -6.62
CA ASP A 136 0.95 0.23 -6.69
C ASP A 136 -0.37 0.74 -6.13
N LEU A 137 -1.48 0.12 -6.51
CA LEU A 137 -2.80 0.51 -6.03
C LEU A 137 -2.95 0.33 -4.52
N GLY A 138 -2.54 -0.82 -3.96
CA GLY A 138 -2.63 -1.04 -2.52
C GLY A 138 -1.75 -0.09 -1.70
N GLN A 139 -0.57 0.28 -2.21
CA GLN A 139 0.25 1.32 -1.59
C GLN A 139 -0.44 2.70 -1.60
N LEU A 140 -0.99 3.08 -2.76
CA LEU A 140 -1.68 4.35 -2.90
C LEU A 140 -2.93 4.45 -2.01
N ILE A 141 -3.70 3.36 -1.88
CA ILE A 141 -4.87 3.33 -1.00
C ILE A 141 -4.47 3.57 0.46
N VAL A 142 -3.42 2.90 0.95
CA VAL A 142 -2.92 3.11 2.31
C VAL A 142 -2.42 4.54 2.49
N ASP A 143 -1.75 5.11 1.50
CA ASP A 143 -1.27 6.50 1.56
C ASP A 143 -2.43 7.51 1.61
N ILE A 144 -3.45 7.33 0.77
CA ILE A 144 -4.67 8.17 0.81
C ILE A 144 -5.37 8.06 2.17
N ASP A 145 -5.49 6.84 2.71
CA ASP A 145 -6.14 6.60 3.99
C ASP A 145 -5.40 7.30 5.14
N LEU A 146 -4.06 7.24 5.16
CA LEU A 146 -3.26 7.94 6.17
C LEU A 146 -3.40 9.44 6.08
N VAL A 147 -3.32 10.00 4.87
CA VAL A 147 -3.50 11.44 4.65
C VAL A 147 -4.90 11.86 5.07
N ALA A 148 -5.93 11.06 4.80
CA ALA A 148 -7.29 11.34 5.22
C ALA A 148 -7.43 11.41 6.75
N HIS A 149 -6.76 10.52 7.49
CA HIS A 149 -6.79 10.49 8.96
C HIS A 149 -5.92 11.56 9.64
N GLU A 150 -4.94 12.13 8.93
CA GLU A 150 -4.13 13.27 9.41
C GLU A 150 -4.86 14.62 9.27
N GLU A 151 -5.95 14.68 8.50
CA GLU A 151 -6.73 15.89 8.27
C GLU A 151 -7.81 16.10 9.36
N ASP A 152 -7.72 17.20 10.10
CA ASP A 152 -8.67 17.55 11.18
C ASP A 152 -10.10 17.85 10.66
N ARG A 153 -10.27 18.04 9.34
CA ARG A 153 -11.56 18.44 8.75
C ARG A 153 -12.23 17.27 8.06
N GLN A 154 -13.44 16.91 8.52
CA GLN A 154 -14.28 15.88 7.90
C GLN A 154 -14.44 16.04 6.38
N VAL A 155 -14.54 17.28 5.89
CA VAL A 155 -14.68 17.56 4.44
C VAL A 155 -13.46 17.08 3.64
N HIS A 156 -12.25 17.14 4.20
CA HIS A 156 -11.04 16.65 3.54
C HIS A 156 -10.96 15.12 3.60
N PHE A 157 -11.32 14.52 4.74
CA PHE A 157 -11.48 13.07 4.86
C PHE A 157 -12.44 12.51 3.80
N ASP A 158 -13.65 13.07 3.71
CA ASP A 158 -14.68 12.63 2.75
C ASP A 158 -14.19 12.78 1.30
N ALA A 159 -13.45 13.85 0.99
CA ALA A 159 -12.89 14.08 -0.33
C ALA A 159 -11.81 13.03 -0.69
N MET A 160 -10.94 12.66 0.25
CA MET A 160 -9.93 11.61 0.07
C MET A 160 -10.56 10.22 -0.09
N MET A 161 -11.59 9.91 0.69
CA MET A 161 -12.32 8.65 0.55
C MET A 161 -13.08 8.57 -0.77
N THR A 162 -13.63 9.71 -1.23
CA THR A 162 -14.23 9.81 -2.57
C THR A 162 -13.17 9.58 -3.65
N LEU A 163 -11.99 10.21 -3.56
CA LEU A 163 -10.87 9.98 -4.48
C LEU A 163 -10.50 8.50 -4.55
N CYS A 164 -10.32 7.84 -3.40
CA CYS A 164 -10.01 6.42 -3.31
C CYS A 164 -11.08 5.54 -3.97
N SER A 165 -12.37 5.80 -3.69
CA SER A 165 -13.50 5.09 -4.29
C SER A 165 -13.52 5.20 -5.82
N HIS A 166 -13.26 6.40 -6.36
CA HIS A 166 -13.20 6.62 -7.80
C HIS A 166 -12.02 5.89 -8.46
N ILE A 167 -10.84 5.92 -7.84
CA ILE A 167 -9.68 5.15 -8.33
C ILE A 167 -10.01 3.66 -8.34
N ASN A 168 -10.53 3.10 -7.24
CA ASN A 168 -10.89 1.68 -7.15
C ASN A 168 -11.89 1.27 -8.23
N ARG A 169 -12.92 2.10 -8.47
CA ARG A 169 -13.89 1.87 -9.53
C ARG A 169 -13.24 1.76 -10.92
N CYS A 170 -12.24 2.59 -11.21
CA CYS A 170 -11.49 2.49 -12.47
C CYS A 170 -10.70 1.17 -12.59
N TYR A 171 -10.18 0.63 -11.49
CA TYR A 171 -9.51 -0.67 -11.53
C TYR A 171 -10.49 -1.84 -11.63
N SER A 172 -11.67 -1.74 -11.00
CA SER A 172 -12.71 -2.78 -11.11
C SER A 172 -13.21 -2.98 -12.55
N THR A 173 -13.05 -2.01 -13.44
CA THR A 173 -13.35 -2.18 -14.88
C THR A 173 -12.18 -2.78 -15.67
N LEU A 174 -10.94 -2.68 -15.16
CA LEU A 174 -9.73 -3.19 -15.80
C LEU A 174 -9.48 -4.67 -15.49
N THR A 175 -9.79 -5.12 -14.27
CA THR A 175 -9.51 -6.50 -13.84
C THR A 175 -10.17 -7.58 -14.71
N PRO A 176 -11.44 -7.44 -15.16
CA PRO A 176 -12.07 -8.48 -15.99
C PRO A 176 -11.47 -8.51 -17.40
N VAL A 177 -11.05 -7.35 -17.92
CA VAL A 177 -10.38 -7.24 -19.23
C VAL A 177 -9.03 -7.95 -19.21
N ARG A 178 -8.31 -7.85 -18.09
CA ARG A 178 -7.02 -8.51 -17.88
C ARG A 178 -7.15 -10.00 -17.50
N LYS A 179 -8.36 -10.48 -17.17
CA LYS A 179 -8.60 -11.84 -16.63
C LYS A 179 -7.75 -12.12 -15.39
N ASP A 180 -7.72 -11.13 -14.49
CA ASP A 180 -6.92 -11.19 -13.27
C ASP A 180 -7.80 -11.42 -12.04
N ASP A 181 -8.13 -12.68 -11.79
CA ASP A 181 -9.07 -13.08 -10.73
C ASP A 181 -8.49 -12.91 -9.32
N THR A 182 -7.18 -12.64 -9.21
CA THR A 182 -6.49 -12.51 -7.91
C THR A 182 -6.08 -11.08 -7.60
N PHE A 183 -6.46 -10.12 -8.44
CA PHE A 183 -6.10 -8.71 -8.32
C PHE A 183 -6.46 -8.14 -6.94
N ASP A 184 -7.71 -8.29 -6.51
CA ASP A 184 -8.19 -7.75 -5.24
C ASP A 184 -7.45 -8.39 -4.05
N THR A 185 -7.17 -9.69 -4.12
CA THR A 185 -6.36 -10.38 -3.10
C THR A 185 -4.94 -9.81 -3.03
N ARG A 186 -4.32 -9.48 -4.17
CA ARG A 186 -2.98 -8.87 -4.19
C ARG A 186 -2.99 -7.40 -3.77
N ILE A 187 -4.10 -6.67 -3.91
CA ILE A 187 -4.28 -5.35 -3.29
C ILE A 187 -4.21 -5.48 -1.78
N GLU A 188 -4.94 -6.42 -1.18
CA GLU A 188 -4.92 -6.63 0.28
C GLU A 188 -3.51 -6.99 0.77
N LEU A 189 -2.79 -7.84 0.02
CA LEU A 189 -1.38 -8.14 0.31
C LEU A 189 -0.47 -6.90 0.21
N ALA A 190 -0.73 -6.01 -0.75
CA ALA A 190 -0.01 -4.76 -0.92
C ALA A 190 -0.27 -3.79 0.24
N LYS A 191 -1.53 -3.68 0.68
CA LYS A 191 -1.93 -2.87 1.84
C LYS A 191 -1.24 -3.35 3.11
N ALA A 192 -1.27 -4.66 3.39
CA ALA A 192 -0.56 -5.25 4.52
C ALA A 192 0.92 -4.87 4.54
N ARG A 193 1.59 -5.03 3.39
CA ARG A 193 3.00 -4.67 3.25
C ARG A 193 3.25 -3.18 3.44
N ALA A 194 2.39 -2.31 2.90
CA ALA A 194 2.52 -0.87 3.03
C ALA A 194 2.45 -0.44 4.50
N LEU A 195 1.50 -0.97 5.26
CA LEU A 195 1.36 -0.75 6.70
C LEU A 195 2.58 -1.22 7.49
N LEU A 196 3.10 -2.41 7.20
CA LEU A 196 4.35 -2.90 7.80
C LEU A 196 5.56 -2.02 7.44
N ARG A 197 5.63 -1.50 6.21
CA ARG A 197 6.69 -0.56 5.79
C ARG A 197 6.64 0.73 6.61
N ILE A 198 5.45 1.28 6.85
CA ILE A 198 5.23 2.48 7.66
C ILE A 198 5.64 2.22 9.11
N ALA A 199 5.15 1.13 9.70
CA ALA A 199 5.51 0.70 11.05
C ALA A 199 7.04 0.57 11.20
N LYS A 200 7.69 -0.10 10.25
CA LYS A 200 9.16 -0.21 10.17
C LYS A 200 9.82 1.17 10.07
N GLY A 201 9.28 2.11 9.29
CA GLY A 201 9.78 3.50 9.22
C GLY A 201 9.69 4.23 10.57
N LYS A 202 8.60 4.02 11.31
CA LYS A 202 8.37 4.60 12.64
C LYS A 202 9.36 4.07 13.70
N THR A 203 9.77 2.80 13.63
CA THR A 203 10.80 2.26 14.54
C THR A 203 12.10 3.07 14.53
N LYS A 204 12.53 3.61 13.38
CA LYS A 204 13.74 4.43 13.26
C LYS A 204 13.62 5.73 14.06
N ARG A 205 12.43 6.35 14.08
CA ARG A 205 12.16 7.54 14.89
C ARG A 205 12.06 7.18 16.36
N GLY A 206 11.41 6.06 16.67
CA GLY A 206 11.29 5.53 18.03
C GLY A 206 12.65 5.29 18.69
N TYR A 207 13.61 4.64 17.99
CA TYR A 207 14.96 4.45 18.51
C TYR A 207 15.67 5.76 18.85
N ARG A 208 15.50 6.82 18.05
CA ARG A 208 16.09 8.13 18.35
C ARG A 208 15.52 8.74 19.62
N PHE A 209 14.23 8.54 19.90
CA PHE A 209 13.62 8.99 21.15
C PHE A 209 14.15 8.22 22.37
N MET A 210 14.45 6.93 22.21
CA MET A 210 15.12 6.16 23.27
C MET A 210 16.54 6.68 23.52
N GLU A 211 17.31 6.98 22.47
CA GLU A 211 18.67 7.52 22.57
C GLU A 211 18.71 8.90 23.26
N THR A 212 17.64 9.69 23.18
CA THR A 212 17.52 11.01 23.81
C THR A 212 16.71 11.01 25.11
N ASP A 213 16.44 9.84 25.70
CA ASP A 213 15.64 9.63 26.93
C ASP A 213 14.21 10.23 26.87
N GLN A 214 13.66 10.38 25.66
CA GLN A 214 12.29 10.81 25.39
C GLN A 214 11.32 9.62 25.48
N ARG A 215 11.22 9.01 26.67
CA ARG A 215 10.51 7.74 26.89
C ARG A 215 9.04 7.78 26.51
N GLN A 216 8.34 8.87 26.84
CA GLN A 216 6.91 9.00 26.50
C GLN A 216 6.70 9.01 24.99
N GLN A 217 7.53 9.74 24.24
CA GLN A 217 7.47 9.76 22.78
C GLN A 217 7.83 8.40 22.17
N ALA A 218 8.81 7.69 22.74
CA ALA A 218 9.15 6.33 22.32
C ALA A 218 7.99 5.36 22.56
N HIS A 219 7.29 5.48 23.70
CA HIS A 219 6.11 4.68 24.02
C HIS A 219 4.96 4.94 23.04
N THR A 220 4.59 6.20 22.81
CA THR A 220 3.57 6.56 21.81
C THR A 220 3.95 6.08 20.40
N MET A 221 5.23 6.09 20.05
CA MET A 221 5.70 5.53 18.78
C MET A 221 5.50 4.01 18.73
N ALA A 222 5.73 3.29 19.82
CA ALA A 222 5.50 1.85 19.92
C ALA A 222 4.00 1.50 19.75
N GLU A 223 3.10 2.27 20.37
CA GLU A 223 1.65 2.12 20.19
C GLU A 223 1.25 2.28 18.71
N GLN A 224 1.74 3.34 18.04
CA GLN A 224 1.47 3.56 16.62
C GLN A 224 2.04 2.45 15.73
N VAL A 225 3.23 1.94 16.05
CA VAL A 225 3.84 0.80 15.35
C VAL A 225 2.93 -0.43 15.48
N MET A 226 2.43 -0.71 16.68
CA MET A 226 1.53 -1.84 16.93
C MET A 226 0.18 -1.67 16.22
N MET A 227 -0.40 -0.47 16.19
CA MET A 227 -1.64 -0.20 15.44
C MET A 227 -1.49 -0.56 13.95
N HIS A 228 -0.39 -0.16 13.32
CA HIS A 228 -0.15 -0.50 11.90
C HIS A 228 0.12 -2.00 11.70
N ALA A 229 0.82 -2.66 12.63
CA ALA A 229 1.06 -4.10 12.57
C ALA A 229 -0.25 -4.90 12.69
N SER A 230 -1.14 -4.51 13.61
CA SER A 230 -2.47 -5.13 13.76
C SER A 230 -3.37 -4.88 12.55
N ALA A 231 -3.35 -3.68 11.97
CA ALA A 231 -4.08 -3.41 10.72
C ALA A 231 -3.54 -4.27 9.56
N ALA A 232 -2.22 -4.43 9.46
CA ALA A 232 -1.60 -5.30 8.46
C ALA A 232 -2.01 -6.77 8.63
N LEU A 233 -2.15 -7.24 9.89
CA LEU A 233 -2.63 -8.57 10.18
C LEU A 233 -4.04 -8.82 9.61
N GLY A 234 -4.97 -7.88 9.79
CA GLY A 234 -6.33 -8.00 9.24
C GLY A 234 -6.35 -8.15 7.70
N HIS A 235 -5.46 -7.44 7.00
CA HIS A 235 -5.29 -7.62 5.55
C HIS A 235 -4.69 -8.98 5.19
N LEU A 236 -3.70 -9.48 5.94
CA LEU A 236 -3.14 -10.81 5.72
C LEU A 236 -4.16 -11.93 5.98
N GLU A 237 -5.04 -11.77 6.98
CA GLU A 237 -6.15 -12.69 7.24
C GLU A 237 -7.16 -12.71 6.08
N ALA A 238 -7.46 -11.56 5.49
CA ALA A 238 -8.30 -11.48 4.30
C ALA A 238 -7.66 -12.22 3.10
N VAL A 239 -6.35 -12.08 2.92
CA VAL A 239 -5.59 -12.81 1.89
C VAL A 239 -5.61 -14.31 2.15
N THR A 240 -5.31 -14.77 3.37
CA THR A 240 -5.29 -16.20 3.69
C THR A 240 -6.66 -16.83 3.52
N LYS A 241 -7.74 -16.14 3.93
CA LYS A 241 -9.12 -16.59 3.70
C LYS A 241 -9.47 -16.73 2.21
N ALA A 242 -8.95 -15.86 1.36
CA ALA A 242 -9.22 -15.92 -0.08
C ALA A 242 -8.50 -17.08 -0.78
N ILE A 243 -7.36 -17.53 -0.25
CA ILE A 243 -6.50 -18.52 -0.91
C ILE A 243 -6.44 -19.87 -0.20
N CYS A 244 -6.97 -20.04 1.01
CA CYS A 244 -7.04 -21.35 1.67
C CYS A 244 -8.33 -22.05 1.24
#